data_AF-A0A7W6MI51-F1
#
_entry.id   AF-A0A7W6MI51-F1
#
_cell.length_a   1.000
_cell.length_b   1.000
_cell.length_c   1.000
_cell.angle_alpha   90.00
_cell.angle_beta   90.00
_cell.angle_gamma   90.00
#
_symmetry.space_group_name_H-M   'P 1'
#
loop_
_entity.id
_entity.type
_entity.pdbx_description
1 polymer ?
#
loop_
_entity_poly.entity_id
_entity_poly.type
_entity_poly.pdbx_seq_one_letter_code
_entity_poly.pdbx_strand_id
1 'polypeptide(L)'
;MPYHFLEVAITPNVRLAQAEMGTDQIWLGDHHRESDHFTDSELAFISERDSFYIASVSETGWPYVQHRGGPKGFLKIVDKKTLAFADYRGNRQYISTGNFAANDRACLFLVDYPRRARLKIYMHVEKLALDADPALTDLVFDAGYRAEAERIFRLRLEAFDWNCPQHITPRYTEHEVEKAVRPLRERLAELESENAELRTRLEALGGK
;
A
#
# COMPACT_ATOMS: atom_id res chain seq x y z
N MET A 1 1.01 -27.01 -6.35
CA MET A 1 -0.28 -26.47 -6.84
C MET A 1 0.02 -25.33 -7.80
N PRO A 2 -0.77 -25.12 -8.86
CA PRO A 2 -0.56 -24.01 -9.77
C PRO A 2 -0.60 -22.68 -9.01
N TYR A 3 -0.05 -21.64 -9.61
CA TYR A 3 -0.02 -20.32 -9.02
C TYR A 3 -1.46 -19.80 -8.78
N HIS A 4 -1.97 -19.92 -7.53
CA HIS A 4 -3.38 -19.67 -7.17
C HIS A 4 -3.88 -18.29 -7.62
N PHE A 5 -3.05 -17.26 -7.53
CA PHE A 5 -3.39 -15.94 -8.06
C PHE A 5 -3.76 -15.94 -9.55
N LEU A 6 -3.02 -16.69 -10.37
CA LEU A 6 -3.32 -16.82 -11.79
C LEU A 6 -4.52 -17.72 -12.06
N GLU A 7 -4.81 -18.71 -11.20
CA GLU A 7 -6.05 -19.48 -11.31
C GLU A 7 -7.28 -18.57 -11.18
N VAL A 8 -7.22 -17.60 -10.25
CA VAL A 8 -8.27 -16.59 -10.07
C VAL A 8 -8.30 -15.60 -11.24
N ALA A 9 -7.14 -15.18 -11.74
CA ALA A 9 -7.05 -14.09 -12.74
C ALA A 9 -7.21 -14.55 -14.21
N ILE A 10 -6.88 -15.80 -14.54
CA ILE A 10 -6.89 -16.30 -15.92
C ILE A 10 -8.31 -16.74 -16.28
N THR A 11 -9.00 -15.88 -17.03
CA THR A 11 -10.30 -16.17 -17.63
C THR A 11 -10.14 -16.74 -19.05
N PRO A 12 -11.21 -17.29 -19.68
CA PRO A 12 -11.15 -17.75 -21.07
C PRO A 12 -10.60 -16.68 -22.04
N ASN A 13 -11.04 -15.42 -21.90
CA ASN A 13 -10.54 -14.34 -22.75
C ASN A 13 -9.09 -13.96 -22.46
N VAL A 14 -8.61 -14.12 -21.23
CA VAL A 14 -7.18 -13.95 -20.90
C VAL A 14 -6.34 -15.03 -21.61
N ARG A 15 -6.81 -16.28 -21.65
CA ARG A 15 -6.13 -17.36 -22.39
C ARG A 15 -6.08 -17.09 -23.88
N LEU A 16 -7.17 -16.59 -24.46
CA LEU A 16 -7.19 -16.19 -25.88
C LEU A 16 -6.16 -15.09 -26.16
N ALA A 17 -6.10 -14.06 -25.31
CA ALA A 17 -5.11 -12.99 -25.46
C ALA A 17 -3.67 -13.50 -25.26
N GLN A 18 -3.44 -14.43 -24.33
CA GLN A 18 -2.12 -15.05 -24.14
C GLN A 18 -1.67 -15.83 -25.39
N ALA A 19 -2.58 -16.58 -26.01
CA ALA A 19 -2.31 -17.32 -27.25
C ALA A 19 -2.05 -16.37 -28.43
N GLU A 20 -2.82 -15.29 -28.57
CA GLU A 20 -2.60 -14.25 -29.57
C GLU A 20 -1.20 -13.63 -29.46
N MET A 21 -0.72 -13.43 -28.23
CA MET A 21 0.60 -12.87 -27.94
C MET A 21 1.72 -13.91 -27.86
N GLY A 22 1.44 -15.20 -28.10
CA GLY A 22 2.43 -16.29 -28.06
C GLY A 22 3.00 -16.57 -26.67
N THR A 23 2.25 -16.27 -25.61
CA THR A 23 2.66 -16.41 -24.19
C THR A 23 1.89 -17.50 -23.44
N ASP A 24 1.02 -18.23 -24.14
CA ASP A 24 0.21 -19.33 -23.59
C ASP A 24 1.08 -20.44 -22.97
N GLN A 25 2.26 -20.69 -23.52
CA GLN A 25 3.19 -21.71 -23.02
C GLN A 25 3.98 -21.29 -21.78
N ILE A 26 4.12 -19.98 -21.51
CA ILE A 26 4.96 -19.46 -20.41
C ILE A 26 4.39 -19.88 -19.05
N TRP A 27 3.07 -19.95 -18.94
CA TRP A 27 2.37 -20.19 -17.67
C TRP A 27 1.86 -21.63 -17.51
N LEU A 28 2.19 -22.54 -18.44
CA LEU A 28 1.82 -23.96 -18.41
C LEU A 28 2.81 -24.83 -17.58
N GLY A 29 3.90 -24.25 -17.07
CA GLY A 29 4.90 -24.92 -16.24
C GLY A 29 4.60 -24.88 -14.73
N ASP A 30 5.45 -25.53 -13.93
CA ASP A 30 5.37 -25.57 -12.47
C ASP A 30 5.90 -24.27 -11.84
N HIS A 31 5.14 -23.19 -12.01
CA HIS A 31 5.36 -21.92 -11.31
C HIS A 31 4.70 -21.97 -9.96
N HIS A 32 5.17 -22.86 -9.08
CA HIS A 32 4.60 -22.95 -7.74
C HIS A 32 4.99 -21.73 -6.92
N ARG A 33 4.00 -20.86 -6.69
CA ARG A 33 4.10 -19.73 -5.77
C ARG A 33 2.88 -19.75 -4.87
N GLU A 34 3.10 -19.99 -3.58
CA GLU A 34 2.04 -19.89 -2.59
C GLU A 34 1.56 -18.45 -2.53
N SER A 35 0.25 -18.27 -2.68
CA SER A 35 -0.39 -16.96 -2.67
C SER A 35 -1.69 -16.92 -1.87
N ASP A 36 -2.04 -18.01 -1.18
CA ASP A 36 -3.28 -18.18 -0.43
C ASP A 36 -3.12 -17.86 1.07
N HIS A 37 -1.91 -17.50 1.50
CA HIS A 37 -1.57 -17.02 2.84
C HIS A 37 -0.37 -16.08 2.78
N PHE A 38 -0.38 -15.01 3.57
CA PHE A 38 0.72 -14.07 3.68
C PHE A 38 1.93 -14.72 4.37
N THR A 39 3.10 -14.54 3.77
CA THR A 39 4.38 -14.82 4.39
C THR A 39 4.90 -13.57 5.11
N ASP A 40 6.00 -13.71 5.84
CA ASP A 40 6.64 -12.60 6.54
C ASP A 40 7.00 -11.44 5.59
N SER A 41 7.23 -11.72 4.31
CA SER A 41 7.53 -10.70 3.30
C SER A 41 6.33 -9.79 3.01
N GLU A 42 5.14 -10.38 2.80
CA GLU A 42 3.92 -9.61 2.56
C GLU A 42 3.49 -8.86 3.82
N LEU A 43 3.58 -9.52 4.99
CA LEU A 43 3.24 -8.90 6.27
C LEU A 43 4.12 -7.68 6.55
N ALA A 44 5.44 -7.80 6.39
CA ALA A 44 6.37 -6.69 6.56
C ALA A 44 6.13 -5.57 5.53
N PHE A 45 5.77 -5.92 4.29
CA PHE A 45 5.45 -4.91 3.29
C PHE A 45 4.16 -4.16 3.62
N ILE A 46 3.10 -4.86 4.05
CA ILE A 46 1.80 -4.29 4.39
C ILE A 46 1.92 -3.36 5.59
N SER A 47 2.65 -3.78 6.65
CA SER A 47 2.82 -2.97 7.87
C SER A 47 3.54 -1.65 7.64
N GLU A 48 4.29 -1.54 6.54
CA GLU A 48 5.05 -0.35 6.17
C GLU A 48 4.27 0.63 5.28
N ARG A 49 3.02 0.31 4.91
CA ARG A 49 2.18 1.18 4.08
C ARG A 49 1.32 2.10 4.94
N ASP A 50 1.26 3.37 4.53
CA ASP A 50 0.36 4.39 5.05
C ASP A 50 -0.87 4.60 4.14
N SER A 51 -0.87 3.96 2.97
CA SER A 51 -1.91 4.08 1.97
C SER A 51 -2.00 2.85 1.06
N PHE A 52 -3.18 2.63 0.51
CA PHE A 52 -3.43 1.66 -0.55
C PHE A 52 -4.63 2.08 -1.40
N TYR A 53 -4.77 1.47 -2.58
CA TYR A 53 -5.98 1.58 -3.38
C TYR A 53 -6.81 0.32 -3.21
N ILE A 54 -8.12 0.46 -3.17
CA ILE A 54 -9.06 -0.65 -3.13
C ILE A 54 -10.07 -0.54 -4.26
N ALA A 55 -10.19 -1.61 -5.04
CA ALA A 55 -11.16 -1.75 -6.10
C ALA A 55 -12.40 -2.53 -5.62
N SER A 56 -13.55 -2.14 -6.14
CA SER A 56 -14.84 -2.80 -6.00
C SER A 56 -15.54 -2.79 -7.37
N VAL A 57 -16.61 -3.56 -7.53
CA VAL A 57 -17.41 -3.55 -8.76
C VAL A 57 -18.83 -3.12 -8.41
N SER A 58 -19.35 -2.10 -9.10
CA SER A 58 -20.74 -1.69 -8.90
C SER A 58 -21.71 -2.71 -9.48
N GLU A 59 -22.96 -2.68 -9.02
CA GLU A 59 -24.04 -3.51 -9.59
C GLU A 59 -24.30 -3.21 -11.07
N THR A 60 -23.90 -2.03 -11.55
CA THR A 60 -23.94 -1.67 -12.98
C THR A 60 -22.74 -2.22 -13.77
N GLY A 61 -21.86 -3.00 -13.14
CA GLY A 61 -20.68 -3.61 -13.77
C GLY A 61 -19.47 -2.69 -13.94
N TRP A 62 -19.50 -1.45 -13.45
CA TRP A 62 -18.36 -0.55 -13.53
C TRP A 62 -17.34 -0.86 -12.42
N PRO A 63 -16.04 -0.98 -12.73
CA PRO A 63 -15.01 -1.00 -11.71
C PRO A 63 -14.93 0.38 -11.04
N TYR A 64 -14.79 0.38 -9.72
CA TYR A 64 -14.63 1.58 -8.92
C TYR A 64 -13.41 1.43 -8.01
N VAL A 65 -12.52 2.41 -8.02
CA VAL A 65 -11.27 2.41 -7.24
C VAL A 65 -11.24 3.61 -6.32
N GLN A 66 -10.86 3.38 -5.07
CA GLN A 66 -10.73 4.42 -4.06
C GLN A 66 -9.37 4.32 -3.36
N HIS A 67 -8.74 5.47 -3.12
CA HIS A 67 -7.58 5.57 -2.24
C HIS A 67 -8.03 5.53 -0.77
N ARG A 68 -7.35 4.72 0.04
CA ARG A 68 -7.47 4.66 1.50
C ARG A 68 -6.11 4.98 2.10
N GLY A 69 -6.08 5.87 3.09
CA GLY A 69 -4.86 6.25 3.78
C GLY A 69 -5.09 6.49 5.26
N GLY A 70 -4.02 6.34 6.03
CA GLY A 70 -4.00 6.49 7.48
C GLY A 70 -2.55 6.54 7.98
N PRO A 71 -2.34 6.37 9.28
CA PRO A 71 -1.01 6.15 9.82
C PRO A 71 -0.30 4.96 9.14
N LYS A 72 1.03 4.95 9.18
CA LYS A 72 1.80 3.79 8.73
C LYS A 72 1.35 2.53 9.47
N GLY A 73 0.96 1.49 8.73
CA GLY A 73 0.41 0.27 9.29
C GLY A 73 -1.05 0.37 9.72
N PHE A 74 -1.83 1.31 9.17
CA PHE A 74 -3.28 1.39 9.45
C PHE A 74 -4.06 0.20 8.90
N LEU A 75 -3.55 -0.45 7.84
CA LEU A 75 -4.04 -1.76 7.40
C LEU A 75 -3.46 -2.81 8.34
N LYS A 76 -4.27 -3.23 9.32
CA LYS A 76 -3.87 -4.16 10.37
C LYS A 76 -3.84 -5.59 9.86
N ILE A 77 -2.86 -6.33 10.34
CA ILE A 77 -2.74 -7.76 10.15
C ILE A 77 -3.46 -8.42 11.32
N VAL A 78 -4.51 -9.18 11.03
CA VAL A 78 -5.25 -9.97 12.04
C VAL A 78 -4.61 -11.35 12.15
N ASP A 79 -4.32 -11.98 11.01
CA ASP A 79 -3.62 -13.26 10.89
C ASP A 79 -3.00 -13.42 9.48
N LYS A 80 -2.48 -14.61 9.14
CA LYS A 80 -1.84 -14.90 7.85
C LYS A 80 -2.80 -14.90 6.64
N LYS A 81 -4.11 -14.82 6.84
CA LYS A 81 -5.13 -14.76 5.78
C LYS A 81 -6.12 -13.60 5.98
N THR A 82 -6.00 -12.82 7.06
CA THR A 82 -6.96 -11.79 7.40
C THR A 82 -6.28 -10.46 7.69
N LEU A 83 -6.73 -9.42 7.00
CA LEU A 83 -6.40 -8.02 7.29
C LEU A 83 -7.65 -7.28 7.76
N ALA A 84 -7.48 -6.12 8.39
CA ALA A 84 -8.59 -5.24 8.72
C ALA A 84 -8.17 -3.78 8.77
N PHE A 85 -9.12 -2.87 8.53
CA PHE A 85 -8.90 -1.44 8.74
C PHE A 85 -10.19 -0.74 9.17
N ALA A 86 -10.03 0.35 9.91
CA ALA A 86 -11.13 1.27 10.21
C ALA A 86 -11.47 2.11 8.97
N ASP A 87 -12.74 2.10 8.55
CA ASP A 87 -13.24 2.98 7.50
C ASP A 87 -13.69 4.29 8.12
N TYR A 88 -12.83 5.31 7.96
CA TYR A 88 -13.07 6.65 8.47
C TYR A 88 -14.09 7.41 7.63
N ARG A 89 -14.84 8.28 8.31
CA ARG A 89 -15.80 9.18 7.69
C ARG A 89 -15.13 10.07 6.65
N GLY A 90 -15.53 9.87 5.40
CA GLY A 90 -15.08 10.65 4.25
C GLY A 90 -16.15 11.59 3.71
N ASN A 91 -16.22 11.69 2.37
CA ASN A 91 -17.18 12.51 1.62
C ASN A 91 -18.62 11.95 1.60
N ARG A 92 -18.87 10.84 2.31
CA ARG A 92 -20.20 10.21 2.46
C ARG A 92 -20.86 9.73 1.17
N GLN A 93 -20.09 9.45 0.11
CA GLN A 93 -20.65 8.84 -1.10
C GLN A 93 -21.00 7.36 -0.90
N TYR A 94 -20.33 6.68 0.02
CA TYR A 94 -20.58 5.27 0.39
C TYR A 94 -20.56 4.26 -0.76
N ILE A 95 -19.96 4.61 -1.91
CA ILE A 95 -19.92 3.78 -3.12
C ILE A 95 -19.29 2.41 -2.86
N SER A 96 -18.06 2.37 -2.33
CA SER A 96 -17.40 1.09 -2.02
C SER A 96 -18.23 0.26 -1.04
N THR A 97 -18.83 0.89 -0.03
CA THR A 97 -19.64 0.21 0.98
C THR A 97 -20.89 -0.42 0.38
N GLY A 98 -21.58 0.28 -0.54
CA GLY A 98 -22.70 -0.26 -1.30
C GLY A 98 -22.28 -1.38 -2.22
N ASN A 99 -21.19 -1.18 -2.99
CA ASN A 99 -20.65 -2.20 -3.88
C ASN A 99 -20.29 -3.49 -3.13
N PHE A 100 -19.64 -3.40 -1.96
CA PHE A 100 -19.29 -4.57 -1.15
C PHE A 100 -20.50 -5.29 -0.54
N ALA A 101 -21.62 -4.60 -0.34
CA ALA A 101 -22.85 -5.25 0.10
C ALA A 101 -23.45 -6.15 -0.99
N ALA A 102 -23.27 -5.80 -2.27
CA ALA A 102 -23.74 -6.60 -3.40
C ALA A 102 -22.70 -7.63 -3.89
N ASN A 103 -21.41 -7.31 -3.81
CA ASN A 103 -20.30 -8.17 -4.22
C ASN A 103 -19.09 -7.92 -3.32
N ASP A 104 -18.80 -8.89 -2.46
CA ASP A 104 -17.76 -8.79 -1.45
C ASP A 104 -16.32 -8.85 -2.01
N ARG A 105 -16.14 -9.10 -3.30
CA ARG A 105 -14.82 -9.19 -3.91
C ARG A 105 -14.18 -7.82 -4.08
N ALA A 106 -12.94 -7.71 -3.63
CA ALA A 106 -12.09 -6.54 -3.78
C ALA A 106 -10.71 -6.89 -4.33
N CYS A 107 -10.06 -5.89 -4.94
CA CYS A 107 -8.62 -5.94 -5.23
C CYS A 107 -7.94 -4.78 -4.51
N LEU A 108 -7.03 -5.09 -3.59
CA LEU A 108 -6.14 -4.11 -2.98
C LEU A 108 -4.89 -3.97 -3.85
N PHE A 109 -4.44 -2.73 -4.00
CA PHE A 109 -3.22 -2.38 -4.73
C PHE A 109 -2.35 -1.49 -3.84
N LEU A 110 -1.24 -2.06 -3.38
CA LEU A 110 -0.30 -1.42 -2.46
C LEU A 110 1.00 -1.15 -3.22
N VAL A 111 1.60 0.02 -3.00
CA VAL A 111 2.83 0.45 -3.70
C VAL A 111 3.84 1.00 -2.71
N ASP A 112 5.08 0.55 -2.82
CA ASP A 112 6.26 1.17 -2.24
C ASP A 112 7.03 1.85 -3.37
N TYR A 113 6.83 3.16 -3.53
CA TYR A 113 7.47 3.92 -4.60
C TYR A 113 9.00 3.93 -4.48
N PRO A 114 9.60 4.20 -3.29
CA PRO A 114 11.07 4.15 -3.14
C PRO A 114 11.67 2.81 -3.54
N ARG A 115 11.09 1.69 -3.08
CA ARG A 115 11.60 0.33 -3.37
C ARG A 115 11.12 -0.21 -4.71
N ARG A 116 10.25 0.51 -5.41
CA ARG A 116 9.62 0.10 -6.67
C ARG A 116 8.93 -1.27 -6.55
N ALA A 117 8.27 -1.51 -5.43
CA ALA A 117 7.56 -2.75 -5.17
C ALA A 117 6.06 -2.51 -5.19
N ARG A 118 5.29 -3.44 -5.75
CA ARG A 118 3.83 -3.39 -5.75
C ARG A 118 3.24 -4.76 -5.47
N LEU A 119 2.23 -4.77 -4.60
CA LEU A 119 1.51 -5.96 -4.17
C LEU A 119 0.04 -5.81 -4.55
N LYS A 120 -0.48 -6.78 -5.30
CA LYS A 120 -1.91 -6.92 -5.60
C LYS A 120 -2.48 -8.00 -4.70
N ILE A 121 -3.66 -7.77 -4.14
CA ILE A 121 -4.30 -8.73 -3.23
C ILE A 121 -5.78 -8.82 -3.56
N TYR A 122 -6.24 -9.99 -3.98
CA TYR A 122 -7.66 -10.30 -4.04
C TYR A 122 -8.16 -10.67 -2.64
N MET A 123 -9.25 -10.02 -2.25
CA MET A 123 -9.83 -10.13 -0.91
C MET A 123 -11.35 -10.27 -1.00
N HIS A 124 -11.91 -10.94 0.00
CA HIS A 124 -13.33 -10.86 0.34
C HIS A 124 -13.52 -9.86 1.49
N VAL A 125 -14.47 -8.95 1.32
CA VAL A 125 -14.72 -7.83 2.24
C VAL A 125 -15.96 -8.10 3.08
N GLU A 126 -15.79 -8.01 4.38
CA GLU A 126 -16.89 -8.04 5.34
C GLU A 126 -16.96 -6.71 6.08
N LYS A 127 -18.15 -6.11 6.08
CA LYS A 127 -18.45 -4.86 6.79
C LYS A 127 -18.95 -5.19 8.19
N LEU A 128 -18.25 -4.66 9.19
CA LEU A 128 -18.60 -4.83 10.61
C LEU A 128 -18.94 -3.48 11.24
N ALA A 129 -19.93 -3.47 12.13
CA ALA A 129 -20.17 -2.35 13.02
C ALA A 129 -19.05 -2.28 14.08
N LEU A 130 -18.82 -1.09 14.66
CA LEU A 130 -17.73 -0.86 15.62
C LEU A 130 -17.89 -1.65 16.94
N ASP A 131 -19.10 -2.04 17.28
CA ASP A 131 -19.44 -2.81 18.48
C ASP A 131 -19.53 -4.32 18.22
N ALA A 132 -19.41 -4.77 16.98
CA ALA A 132 -19.58 -6.18 16.61
C ALA A 132 -18.40 -7.06 17.08
N ASP A 133 -17.20 -6.49 17.16
CA ASP A 133 -15.99 -7.18 17.61
C ASP A 133 -15.05 -6.18 18.32
N PRO A 134 -15.16 -6.05 19.66
CA PRO A 134 -14.36 -5.08 20.41
C PRO A 134 -12.84 -5.28 20.27
N ALA A 135 -12.38 -6.53 20.15
CA ALA A 135 -10.96 -6.82 20.01
C ALA A 135 -10.43 -6.36 18.65
N LEU A 136 -11.21 -6.57 17.58
CA LEU A 136 -10.87 -6.06 16.26
C LEU A 136 -10.95 -4.53 16.21
N THR A 137 -11.93 -3.93 16.87
CA THR A 137 -12.05 -2.48 17.02
C THR A 137 -10.81 -1.89 17.68
N ASP A 138 -10.39 -2.44 18.83
CA ASP A 138 -9.17 -1.98 19.51
C ASP A 138 -7.92 -2.14 18.63
N LEU A 139 -7.85 -3.20 17.82
CA LEU A 139 -6.73 -3.45 16.91
C LEU A 139 -6.65 -2.40 15.79
N VAL A 140 -7.78 -2.04 15.16
CA VAL A 140 -7.80 -1.17 13.97
C VAL A 140 -7.81 0.32 14.28
N PHE A 141 -7.99 0.70 15.53
CA PHE A 141 -7.96 2.09 15.96
C PHE A 141 -6.55 2.48 16.42
N ASP A 142 -5.88 3.30 15.63
CA ASP A 142 -4.60 3.87 16.03
C ASP A 142 -4.79 4.96 17.11
N ALA A 143 -4.26 4.71 18.30
CA ALA A 143 -4.30 5.66 19.41
C ALA A 143 -3.71 7.02 18.98
N GLY A 144 -4.55 8.06 18.97
CA GLY A 144 -4.16 9.42 18.59
C GLY A 144 -4.50 9.82 17.15
N TYR A 145 -5.02 8.92 16.31
CA TYR A 145 -5.54 9.30 15.00
C TYR A 145 -6.95 9.90 15.14
N ARG A 146 -7.09 11.19 14.82
CA ARG A 146 -8.30 11.98 15.10
C ARG A 146 -9.48 11.72 14.15
N ALA A 147 -9.39 10.72 13.27
CA ALA A 147 -10.44 10.45 12.30
C ALA A 147 -11.59 9.66 12.95
N GLU A 148 -12.83 10.08 12.67
CA GLU A 148 -14.03 9.40 13.15
C GLU A 148 -14.27 8.16 12.30
N ALA A 149 -14.08 6.97 12.88
CA ALA A 149 -14.39 5.71 12.22
C ALA A 149 -15.91 5.48 12.18
N GLU A 150 -16.44 4.98 11.06
CA GLU A 150 -17.87 4.65 10.93
C GLU A 150 -18.13 3.14 10.97
N ARG A 151 -17.13 2.32 10.66
CA ARG A 151 -17.22 0.86 10.52
C ARG A 151 -15.82 0.25 10.39
N ILE A 152 -15.77 -1.07 10.42
CA ILE A 152 -14.57 -1.86 10.16
C ILE A 152 -14.78 -2.65 8.87
N PHE A 153 -13.75 -2.71 8.03
CA PHE A 153 -13.69 -3.69 6.96
C PHE A 153 -12.71 -4.80 7.35
N ARG A 154 -13.23 -6.02 7.50
CA ARG A 154 -12.44 -7.25 7.61
C ARG A 154 -12.22 -7.82 6.21
N LEU A 155 -10.98 -8.16 5.90
CA LEU A 155 -10.55 -8.56 4.56
C LEU A 155 -9.95 -9.96 4.63
N ARG A 156 -10.62 -10.94 4.03
CA ARG A 156 -10.14 -12.32 3.94
C ARG A 156 -9.42 -12.54 2.61
N LEU A 157 -8.20 -13.04 2.66
CA LEU A 157 -7.35 -13.33 1.51
C LEU A 157 -7.97 -14.37 0.60
N GLU A 158 -8.03 -14.04 -0.68
CA GLU A 158 -8.25 -14.99 -1.76
C GLU A 158 -6.91 -15.35 -2.41
N ALA A 159 -6.17 -14.36 -2.92
CA ALA A 159 -4.83 -14.56 -3.47
C ALA A 159 -4.02 -13.27 -3.51
N PHE A 160 -2.68 -13.33 -3.54
CA PHE A 160 -1.83 -12.16 -3.82
C PHE A 160 -0.79 -12.39 -4.92
N ASP A 161 -0.28 -11.30 -5.50
CA ASP A 161 0.80 -11.33 -6.48
C ASP A 161 1.72 -10.11 -6.35
N TRP A 162 3.01 -10.36 -6.47
CA TRP A 162 4.03 -9.33 -6.64
C TRP A 162 4.34 -9.15 -8.11
N ASN A 163 4.08 -7.97 -8.65
CA ASN A 163 4.41 -7.67 -10.03
C ASN A 163 5.86 -7.17 -10.17
N CYS A 164 6.35 -7.21 -11.42
CA CYS A 164 7.64 -6.67 -11.84
C CYS A 164 7.85 -5.19 -11.42
N PRO A 165 9.02 -4.83 -10.86
CA PRO A 165 9.33 -3.46 -10.39
C PRO A 165 9.52 -2.43 -11.52
N GLN A 166 9.50 -2.88 -12.79
CA GLN A 166 9.68 -2.01 -13.95
C GLN A 166 8.64 -0.89 -14.00
N HIS A 167 9.08 0.25 -14.55
CA HIS A 167 8.28 1.45 -14.81
C HIS A 167 7.61 2.09 -13.59
N ILE A 168 8.12 1.83 -12.37
CA ILE A 168 7.76 2.59 -11.17
C ILE A 168 8.81 3.68 -10.95
N THR A 169 8.42 4.93 -11.15
CA THR A 169 9.25 6.08 -10.78
C THR A 169 9.31 6.19 -9.25
N PRO A 170 10.50 6.19 -8.63
CA PRO A 170 10.63 6.45 -7.21
C PRO A 170 10.04 7.81 -6.82
N ARG A 171 9.26 7.81 -5.74
CA ARG A 171 8.65 9.01 -5.14
C ARG A 171 8.91 8.94 -3.65
N TYR A 172 9.18 10.09 -3.06
CA TYR A 172 9.50 10.23 -1.65
C TYR A 172 8.55 11.23 -1.01
N THR A 173 8.20 10.98 0.23
CA THR A 173 7.46 11.93 1.05
C THR A 173 8.34 13.12 1.42
N GLU A 174 7.71 14.24 1.77
CA GLU A 174 8.44 15.42 2.27
C GLU A 174 9.33 15.07 3.48
N HIS A 175 8.82 14.23 4.39
CA HIS A 175 9.57 13.79 5.57
C HIS A 175 10.84 13.00 5.20
N GLU A 176 10.76 12.10 4.21
CA GLU A 176 11.91 11.33 3.74
C GLU A 176 12.95 12.23 3.07
N VAL A 177 12.51 13.19 2.26
CA VAL A 177 13.39 14.18 1.62
C VAL A 177 14.08 15.04 2.67
N GLU A 178 13.34 15.55 3.64
CA GLU A 178 13.87 16.38 4.73
C GLU A 178 14.92 15.60 5.55
N LYS A 179 14.63 14.34 5.88
CA LYS A 179 15.57 13.46 6.58
C LYS A 179 16.85 13.23 5.77
N ALA A 180 16.75 13.05 4.46
CA ALA A 180 17.90 12.83 3.58
C ALA A 180 18.78 14.08 3.41
N VAL A 181 18.17 15.27 3.39
CA VAL A 181 18.86 16.54 3.14
C VAL A 181 19.40 17.18 4.43
N ARG A 182 18.86 16.84 5.61
CA ARG A 182 19.27 17.41 6.90
C ARG A 182 20.79 17.40 7.14
N PRO A 183 21.54 16.28 6.97
CA PRO A 183 22.98 16.30 7.20
C PRO A 183 23.75 17.24 6.26
N LEU A 184 23.25 17.42 5.04
CA LEU A 184 23.84 18.36 4.07
C LEU A 184 23.61 19.81 4.51
N ARG A 185 22.43 20.13 5.05
CA ARG A 185 22.12 21.47 5.61
C ARG A 185 22.97 21.78 6.84
N GLU A 186 23.13 20.81 7.74
CA GLU A 186 23.98 20.95 8.92
C GLU A 186 25.44 21.24 8.52
N ARG A 187 25.98 20.46 7.57
CA ARG A 187 27.35 20.69 7.07
C ARG A 187 27.50 22.02 6.34
N LEU A 188 26.49 22.45 5.59
CA LEU A 188 26.51 23.74 4.91
C LEU A 188 26.58 24.88 5.93
N ALA A 189 25.78 24.83 7.00
CA ALA A 189 25.80 25.84 8.05
C ALA A 189 27.17 25.91 8.77
N GLU A 190 27.79 24.76 9.06
CA GLU A 190 29.15 24.71 9.62
C GLU A 190 30.18 25.38 8.70
N LEU A 191 30.14 25.03 7.42
CA LEU A 191 31.07 25.59 6.41
C LEU A 191 30.85 27.08 6.20
N GLU A 192 29.60 27.56 6.24
CA GLU A 192 29.28 28.99 6.18
C GLU A 192 29.85 29.74 7.39
N SER A 193 29.73 29.16 8.59
CA SER A 193 30.32 29.72 9.82
C SER A 193 31.85 29.75 9.75
N GLU A 194 32.49 28.66 9.34
CA GLU A 194 33.95 28.58 9.21
C GLU A 194 34.47 29.60 8.17
N ASN A 195 33.80 29.71 7.02
CA ASN A 195 34.15 30.69 6.00
C ASN A 195 34.01 32.13 6.52
N ALA A 196 32.96 32.42 7.29
CA ALA A 196 32.79 33.74 7.89
C ALA A 196 33.95 34.07 8.84
N GLU A 197 34.32 33.14 9.72
CA GLU A 197 35.47 33.32 10.62
C GLU A 197 36.79 33.50 9.86
N LEU A 198 37.05 32.68 8.84
CA LEU A 198 38.28 32.76 8.05
C LEU A 198 38.37 34.09 7.30
N ARG A 199 37.26 34.60 6.75
CA ARG A 199 37.21 35.92 6.10
C ARG A 199 37.54 37.04 7.08
N THR A 200 36.94 37.03 8.27
CA THR A 200 37.26 38.01 9.32
C THR A 200 38.75 37.96 9.71
N ARG A 201 39.35 36.76 9.81
CA ARG A 201 40.79 36.61 10.10
C ARG A 201 41.67 37.15 8.97
N LEU A 202 41.31 36.91 7.71
CA LEU A 202 42.05 37.42 6.54
C LEU A 202 41.99 38.95 6.45
N GLU A 203 40.84 39.55 6.67
CA GLU A 203 40.68 41.01 6.71
C GLU A 203 41.56 41.64 7.80
N ALA A 204 41.61 41.02 8.98
CA ALA A 204 42.49 41.47 10.07
C ALA A 204 43.99 41.35 9.75
N LEU A 205 44.38 40.42 8.87
CA LEU A 205 45.76 40.23 8.43
C LEU A 205 46.16 41.15 7.26
N GLY A 206 45.21 41.49 6.38
CA GLY A 206 45.43 42.33 5.19
C GLY A 206 45.34 43.85 5.42
N GLY A 207 44.85 44.29 6.58
CA GLY A 207 44.74 45.71 6.97
C GLY A 207 46.04 46.37 7.48
N LYS A 208 47.22 45.93 7.03
CA LYS A 208 48.52 46.55 7.32
C LYS A 208 49.12 47.23 6.09
#